data_AF-A0A327PZ42-F1
#
_entry.id   AF-A0A327PZ42-F1
#
_cell.length_a   1.000
_cell.length_b   1.000
_cell.length_c   1.000
_cell.angle_alpha   90.00
_cell.angle_beta   90.00
_cell.angle_gamma   90.00
#
_symmetry.space_group_name_H-M   'P 1'
#
loop_
_entity.id
_entity.type
_entity.pdbx_description
1 polymer ?
#
loop_
_entity_poly.entity_id
_entity_poly.type
_entity_poly.pdbx_seq_one_letter_code
_entity_poly.pdbx_strand_id
1 'polypeptide(L)'
;MSNETDLKPVKHFDYKSRNDGTKGPRILGQILLASGVIVIITPFFADLDTDNLKIALVGGGALLIGIILSSLRSGTLFDFQSRKFKEYQRILWFESGEWEVFPDIDHLELIHHTFRTSFTPNGITPTMNGLVTIYKIVLLANGAKFLVLDYTQERDAVKALEEIKIGIGI
;
A
#
# COMPACT_ATOMS: atom_id res chain seq x y z
N MET A 1 36.78 23.67 8.65
CA MET A 1 35.36 24.03 8.40
C MET A 1 34.83 23.00 7.42
N SER A 2 34.24 21.94 7.96
CA SER A 2 33.61 20.86 7.18
C SER A 2 32.17 21.28 6.92
N ASN A 3 31.82 21.51 5.65
CA ASN A 3 30.44 21.77 5.24
C ASN A 3 29.60 20.52 5.51
N GLU A 4 28.84 20.60 6.58
CA GLU A 4 27.73 19.71 6.89
C GLU A 4 26.69 19.93 5.78
N THR A 5 26.64 19.00 4.82
CA THR A 5 25.56 18.90 3.85
C THR A 5 24.28 18.64 4.63
N ASP A 6 23.54 19.70 4.90
CA ASP A 6 22.15 19.69 5.34
C ASP A 6 21.30 19.02 4.25
N LEU A 7 21.35 17.69 4.24
CA LEU A 7 20.49 16.84 3.44
C LEU A 7 19.08 17.04 3.97
N LYS A 8 18.36 18.01 3.38
CA LYS A 8 16.91 18.07 3.50
C LYS A 8 16.37 16.65 3.32
N PRO A 9 15.53 16.14 4.23
CA PRO A 9 15.01 14.79 4.10
C PRO A 9 14.32 14.69 2.74
N VAL A 10 14.86 13.84 1.86
CA VAL A 10 14.26 13.54 0.56
C VAL A 10 12.84 13.09 0.85
N LYS A 11 11.87 13.87 0.38
CA LYS A 11 10.45 13.63 0.62
C LYS A 11 10.03 12.50 -0.32
N HIS A 12 10.27 11.27 0.10
CA HIS A 12 9.87 10.08 -0.63
C HIS A 12 8.34 10.01 -0.65
N PHE A 13 7.77 9.99 -1.84
CA PHE A 13 6.34 9.76 -1.98
C PHE A 13 6.10 8.25 -1.99
N ASP A 14 5.52 7.74 -0.91
CA ASP A 14 5.08 6.35 -0.81
C ASP A 14 3.70 6.23 -1.44
N TYR A 15 3.66 5.70 -2.66
CA TYR A 15 2.43 5.36 -3.33
C TYR A 15 2.14 3.88 -3.11
N LYS A 16 1.10 3.62 -2.31
CA LYS A 16 0.62 2.27 -2.09
C LYS A 16 -0.38 1.89 -3.18
N SER A 17 0.04 1.00 -4.08
CA SER A 17 -0.85 0.45 -5.10
C SER A 17 -2.08 -0.19 -4.44
N ARG A 18 -3.27 0.18 -4.90
CA ARG A 18 -4.53 -0.40 -4.42
C ARG A 18 -4.69 -1.86 -4.81
N ASN A 19 -3.89 -2.41 -5.74
CA ASN A 19 -3.98 -3.80 -6.16
C ASN A 19 -2.58 -4.41 -6.29
N ASP A 20 -1.81 -4.31 -5.22
CA ASP A 20 -0.39 -4.67 -5.15
C ASP A 20 -0.10 -6.20 -5.12
N GLY A 21 -1.13 -7.03 -5.36
CA GLY A 21 -1.05 -8.50 -5.33
C GLY A 21 -0.92 -9.11 -3.92
N THR A 22 -0.60 -8.32 -2.89
CA THR A 22 -0.36 -8.82 -1.52
C THR A 22 -1.63 -8.93 -0.68
N LYS A 23 -2.75 -8.34 -1.14
CA LYS A 23 -4.04 -8.39 -0.45
C LYS A 23 -4.53 -9.80 -0.15
N GLY A 24 -4.46 -10.70 -1.13
CA GLY A 24 -4.89 -12.09 -0.98
C GLY A 24 -4.09 -12.84 0.10
N PRO A 25 -2.76 -12.95 -0.04
CA PRO A 25 -1.90 -13.51 0.99
C PRO A 25 -2.09 -12.88 2.37
N ARG A 26 -2.28 -11.55 2.45
CA ARG A 26 -2.51 -10.87 3.72
C ARG A 26 -3.82 -11.30 4.39
N ILE A 27 -4.92 -11.38 3.64
CA ILE A 27 -6.21 -11.83 4.17
C ILE A 27 -6.09 -13.27 4.66
N LEU A 28 -5.43 -14.15 3.88
CA LEU A 28 -5.15 -15.51 4.31
C LEU A 28 -4.32 -15.52 5.61
N GLY A 29 -3.32 -14.65 5.72
CA GLY A 29 -2.54 -14.47 6.94
C GLY A 29 -3.40 -14.08 8.14
N GLN A 30 -4.35 -13.16 7.97
CA GLN A 30 -5.29 -12.77 9.03
C GLN A 30 -6.23 -13.92 9.45
N ILE A 31 -6.69 -14.74 8.51
CA ILE A 31 -7.51 -15.92 8.80
C ILE A 31 -6.70 -16.95 9.60
N LEU A 32 -5.44 -17.19 9.20
CA LEU A 32 -4.55 -18.11 9.90
C LEU A 32 -4.21 -17.63 11.32
N LEU A 33 -3.99 -16.32 11.49
CA LEU A 33 -3.80 -15.71 12.80
C LEU A 33 -5.02 -15.96 13.70
N ALA A 34 -6.22 -15.62 13.23
CA ALA A 34 -7.45 -15.83 13.99
C ALA A 34 -7.66 -17.31 14.35
N SER A 35 -7.44 -18.20 13.38
CA SER A 35 -7.57 -19.65 13.56
C SER A 35 -6.55 -20.19 14.58
N GLY A 36 -5.30 -19.74 14.52
CA GLY A 36 -4.26 -20.12 15.47
C GLY A 36 -4.57 -19.66 16.89
N VAL A 37 -5.08 -18.44 17.07
CA VAL A 37 -5.54 -17.94 18.38
C VAL A 37 -6.69 -18.81 18.90
N ILE A 38 -7.69 -19.14 18.08
CA ILE A 38 -8.82 -19.98 18.48
C ILE A 38 -8.33 -21.35 18.97
N VAL A 39 -7.44 -22.00 18.22
CA VAL A 39 -6.89 -23.32 18.58
C VAL A 39 -6.18 -23.29 19.93
N ILE A 40 -5.39 -22.24 20.21
CA ILE A 40 -4.67 -22.09 21.48
C ILE A 40 -5.62 -21.80 22.64
N ILE A 41 -6.70 -21.06 22.40
CA ILE A 41 -7.66 -20.68 23.44
C ILE A 41 -8.64 -21.81 23.75
N THR A 42 -8.98 -22.66 22.78
CA THR A 42 -9.96 -23.76 22.93
C THR A 42 -9.74 -24.66 24.16
N PRO A 43 -8.54 -25.18 24.48
CA PRO A 43 -8.33 -26.04 25.65
C PRO A 43 -8.62 -25.36 27.00
N PHE A 44 -8.75 -24.04 27.06
CA PHE A 44 -9.16 -23.34 28.28
C PHE A 44 -10.67 -23.39 28.54
N PHE A 45 -11.46 -23.75 27.52
CA PHE A 45 -12.93 -23.76 27.56
C PHE A 45 -13.54 -25.15 27.35
N ALA A 46 -12.77 -26.09 26.81
CA ALA A 46 -13.21 -27.44 26.54
C ALA A 46 -12.13 -28.44 26.98
N ASP A 47 -12.55 -29.51 27.64
CA ASP A 47 -11.68 -30.65 27.94
C ASP A 47 -11.37 -31.37 26.62
N LEU A 48 -10.10 -31.30 26.21
CA LEU A 48 -9.61 -31.95 25.00
C LEU A 48 -8.68 -33.09 25.40
N ASP A 49 -8.93 -34.30 24.88
CA ASP A 49 -8.02 -35.45 25.01
C ASP A 49 -6.74 -35.31 24.13
N THR A 50 -6.53 -34.13 23.55
CA THR A 50 -5.41 -33.87 22.63
C THR A 50 -4.20 -33.37 23.41
N ASP A 51 -3.04 -33.98 23.15
CA ASP A 51 -1.76 -33.56 23.72
C ASP A 51 -1.48 -32.07 23.48
N ASN A 52 -1.12 -31.36 24.55
CA ASN A 52 -0.74 -29.95 24.55
C ASN A 52 0.32 -29.62 23.50
N LEU A 53 1.26 -30.53 23.23
CA LEU A 53 2.29 -30.33 22.21
C LEU A 53 1.67 -30.20 20.81
N LYS A 54 0.64 -31.00 20.49
CA LYS A 54 -0.04 -30.94 19.18
C LYS A 54 -0.83 -29.65 19.03
N ILE A 55 -1.51 -29.21 20.10
CA ILE A 55 -2.24 -27.94 20.11
C ILE A 55 -1.27 -26.77 19.90
N ALA A 56 -0.14 -26.77 20.61
CA ALA A 56 0.90 -25.75 20.46
C ALA A 56 1.52 -25.73 19.06
N LEU A 57 1.78 -26.91 18.46
CA LEU A 57 2.33 -27.00 17.10
C LEU A 57 1.34 -26.52 16.04
N VAL A 58 0.07 -26.93 16.12
CA VAL A 58 -0.95 -26.54 15.14
C VAL A 58 -1.29 -25.05 15.28
N GLY A 59 -1.59 -24.60 16.50
CA GLY A 59 -1.91 -23.21 16.77
C GLY A 59 -0.72 -22.28 16.52
N GLY A 60 0.45 -22.64 17.04
CA GLY A 60 1.69 -21.88 16.86
C GLY A 60 2.16 -21.85 15.41
N GLY A 61 2.06 -22.96 14.68
CA GLY A 61 2.37 -23.02 13.25
C GLY A 61 1.45 -22.10 12.43
N ALA A 62 0.15 -22.15 12.69
CA ALA A 62 -0.82 -21.27 12.04
C ALA A 62 -0.54 -19.78 12.36
N LEU A 63 -0.18 -19.46 13.61
CA LEU A 63 0.21 -18.10 13.99
C LEU A 63 1.46 -17.64 13.24
N LEU A 64 2.52 -18.44 13.22
CA LEU A 64 3.78 -18.07 12.55
C LEU A 64 3.58 -17.80 11.06
N ILE A 65 2.91 -18.70 10.36
CA ILE A 65 2.59 -18.52 8.92
C ILE A 65 1.69 -17.29 8.75
N GLY A 66 0.69 -17.13 9.63
CA GLY A 66 -0.22 -16.00 9.63
C GLY A 66 0.50 -14.65 9.77
N ILE A 67 1.47 -14.55 10.68
CA ILE A 67 2.30 -13.35 10.88
C ILE A 67 3.07 -13.01 9.60
N ILE A 68 3.76 -13.99 9.00
CA ILE A 68 4.56 -13.78 7.79
C ILE A 68 3.67 -13.28 6.66
N LEU A 69 2.58 -13.98 6.37
CA LEU A 69 1.68 -13.62 5.28
C LEU A 69 0.97 -12.29 5.51
N SER A 70 0.52 -12.01 6.74
CA SER A 70 -0.13 -10.74 7.08
C SER A 70 0.83 -9.54 6.99
N SER A 71 2.14 -9.78 7.08
CA SER A 71 3.15 -8.72 7.01
C SER A 71 3.49 -8.29 5.58
N LEU A 72 3.16 -9.11 4.57
CA LEU A 72 3.45 -8.83 3.16
C LEU A 72 2.85 -7.48 2.74
N ARG A 73 3.70 -6.61 2.23
CA ARG A 73 3.40 -5.26 1.71
C ARG A 73 4.15 -5.07 0.41
N SER A 74 3.55 -4.38 -0.54
CA SER A 74 4.29 -3.82 -1.66
C SER A 74 3.80 -2.40 -1.94
N GLY A 75 4.63 -1.64 -2.65
CA GLY A 75 4.36 -0.26 -2.99
C GLY A 75 5.45 0.30 -3.89
N THR A 76 5.30 1.56 -4.26
CA THR A 76 6.28 2.27 -5.06
C THR A 76 6.70 3.53 -4.32
N LEU A 77 8.00 3.69 -4.10
CA LEU A 77 8.60 4.91 -3.58
C LEU A 77 9.05 5.77 -4.76
N PHE A 78 8.72 7.06 -4.72
CA PHE A 78 9.16 8.02 -5.73
C PHE A 78 10.11 9.05 -5.11
N ASP A 79 11.23 9.26 -5.79
CA ASP A 79 12.15 10.39 -5.60
C ASP A 79 12.16 11.24 -6.87
N PHE A 80 11.31 12.26 -6.87
CA PHE A 80 11.19 13.18 -7.99
C PHE A 80 12.44 14.04 -8.19
N GLN A 81 13.25 14.28 -7.15
CA GLN A 81 14.45 15.12 -7.24
C GLN A 81 15.60 14.39 -7.92
N SER A 82 15.86 13.14 -7.53
CA SER A 82 16.90 12.32 -8.16
C SER A 82 16.43 11.64 -9.44
N ARG A 83 15.16 11.89 -9.83
CA ARG A 83 14.47 11.23 -10.92
C ARG A 83 14.60 9.70 -10.82
N LYS A 84 14.24 9.14 -9.66
CA LYS A 84 14.18 7.69 -9.45
C LYS A 84 12.88 7.22 -8.81
N PHE A 85 12.54 5.97 -9.06
CA PHE A 85 11.47 5.27 -8.37
C PHE A 85 11.94 3.88 -7.94
N LYS A 86 11.33 3.33 -6.89
CA LYS A 86 11.63 2.00 -6.38
C LYS A 86 10.33 1.26 -6.11
N GLU A 87 10.10 0.20 -6.86
CA GLU A 87 9.10 -0.78 -6.47
C GLU A 87 9.68 -1.62 -5.33
N TYR A 88 8.98 -1.63 -4.19
CA TYR A 88 9.42 -2.37 -3.03
C TYR A 88 8.45 -3.48 -2.65
N GLN A 89 9.03 -4.56 -2.15
CA GLN A 89 8.32 -5.59 -1.41
C GLN A 89 8.86 -5.60 0.01
N ARG A 90 7.96 -5.60 0.99
CA ARG A 90 8.29 -5.65 2.41
C ARG A 90 7.66 -6.88 3.03
N ILE A 91 8.50 -7.67 3.70
CA ILE A 91 8.12 -8.84 4.49
C ILE A 91 8.62 -8.56 5.90
N LEU A 92 7.70 -8.52 6.87
CA LEU A 92 8.01 -8.10 8.24
C LEU A 92 8.70 -6.73 8.27
N TRP A 93 9.95 -6.68 8.73
CA TRP A 93 10.80 -5.48 8.80
C TRP A 93 11.85 -5.42 7.67
N PHE A 94 11.88 -6.39 6.76
CA PHE A 94 12.79 -6.40 5.62
C PHE A 94 12.10 -5.82 4.39
N GLU A 95 12.76 -4.86 3.75
CA GLU A 95 12.32 -4.25 2.49
C GLU A 95 13.35 -4.53 1.39
N SER A 96 12.89 -5.06 0.26
CA SER A 96 13.67 -5.28 -0.95
C SER A 96 13.08 -4.48 -2.11
N GLY A 97 13.93 -4.08 -3.06
CA GLY A 97 13.57 -3.33 -4.25
C GLY A 97 14.78 -2.57 -4.80
N GLU A 98 14.78 -2.30 -6.09
CA GLU A 98 15.85 -1.56 -6.76
C GLU A 98 15.37 -0.17 -7.18
N TRP A 99 16.28 0.81 -7.12
CA TRP A 99 16.00 2.14 -7.62
C TRP A 99 16.20 2.17 -9.13
N GLU A 100 15.12 2.43 -9.85
CA GLU A 100 15.09 2.62 -11.29
C GLU A 100 14.98 4.11 -11.62
N VAL A 101 15.48 4.51 -12.79
CA VAL A 101 15.43 5.91 -13.25
C VAL A 101 14.07 6.17 -13.89
N PHE A 102 13.47 7.35 -13.64
CA PHE A 102 12.25 7.73 -14.35
C PHE A 102 12.51 7.79 -15.87
N PRO A 103 11.55 7.36 -16.70
CA PRO A 103 11.56 7.76 -18.09
C PRO A 103 11.40 9.28 -18.21
N ASP A 104 11.85 9.88 -19.31
CA ASP A 104 11.68 11.31 -19.53
C ASP A 104 10.20 11.68 -19.51
N ILE A 105 9.81 12.50 -18.53
CA ILE A 105 8.43 12.94 -18.32
C ILE A 105 8.20 14.17 -19.19
N ASP A 106 7.34 14.02 -20.20
CA ASP A 106 7.03 15.09 -21.16
C ASP A 106 6.06 16.11 -20.57
N HIS A 107 5.07 15.62 -19.82
CA HIS A 107 3.97 16.44 -19.31
C HIS A 107 3.34 15.88 -18.04
N LEU A 108 2.77 16.78 -17.24
CA LEU A 108 1.92 16.45 -16.10
C LEU A 108 0.52 17.03 -16.30
N GLU A 109 -0.49 16.21 -16.07
CA GLU A 109 -1.88 16.60 -16.15
C GLU A 109 -2.59 16.42 -14.80
N LEU A 110 -3.41 17.39 -14.43
CA LEU A 110 -4.36 17.25 -13.32
C LEU A 110 -5.75 16.94 -13.92
N ILE A 111 -6.27 15.75 -13.64
CA ILE A 111 -7.55 15.28 -14.16
C ILE A 111 -8.56 15.19 -13.02
N HIS A 112 -9.71 15.82 -13.20
CA HIS A 112 -10.85 15.68 -12.28
C HIS A 112 -11.69 14.48 -12.71
N HIS A 113 -11.70 13.44 -11.89
CA HIS A 113 -12.48 12.24 -12.18
C HIS A 113 -13.61 12.10 -11.17
N THR A 114 -14.83 12.39 -11.61
CA THR A 114 -16.04 12.22 -10.81
C THR A 114 -16.74 10.95 -11.23
N PHE A 115 -16.98 10.05 -10.28
CA PHE A 115 -17.70 8.81 -10.53
C PHE A 115 -18.77 8.58 -9.48
N ARG A 116 -19.83 7.87 -9.88
CA ARG A 116 -20.90 7.48 -8.98
C ARG A 116 -20.48 6.19 -8.29
N THR A 117 -20.41 6.22 -6.96
CA THR A 117 -20.28 5.01 -6.17
C THR A 117 -21.68 4.50 -5.86
N SER A 118 -21.89 3.21 -6.05
CA SER A 118 -23.09 2.52 -5.62
C SER A 118 -22.67 1.23 -4.94
N PHE A 119 -23.06 1.05 -3.68
CA PHE A 119 -22.99 -0.27 -3.06
C PHE A 119 -24.19 -1.08 -3.55
N THR A 120 -23.94 -2.23 -4.17
CA THR A 120 -25.01 -3.15 -4.58
C THR A 120 -25.77 -3.61 -3.34
N PRO A 121 -27.11 -3.51 -3.30
CA PRO A 121 -27.88 -3.90 -2.13
C PRO A 121 -27.67 -5.39 -1.82
N ASN A 122 -27.15 -5.69 -0.63
CA ASN A 122 -26.93 -7.05 -0.11
C ASN A 122 -27.91 -7.41 1.03
N GLY A 123 -28.93 -6.57 1.29
CA GLY A 123 -30.00 -6.81 2.27
C GLY A 123 -29.66 -6.48 3.73
N ILE A 124 -28.40 -6.18 4.06
CA ILE A 124 -27.92 -5.94 5.44
C ILE A 124 -27.11 -4.64 5.59
N THR A 125 -26.71 -3.99 4.50
CA THR A 125 -25.94 -2.74 4.52
C THR A 125 -26.76 -1.60 3.91
N PRO A 126 -26.87 -0.42 4.57
CA PRO A 126 -27.56 0.73 3.98
C PRO A 126 -26.88 1.12 2.67
N THR A 127 -27.70 1.36 1.64
CA THR A 127 -27.23 1.75 0.31
C THR A 127 -26.71 3.19 0.34
N MET A 128 -25.41 3.37 0.54
CA MET A 128 -24.77 4.67 0.33
C MET A 128 -24.53 4.87 -1.17
N ASN A 129 -25.27 5.81 -1.77
CA ASN A 129 -25.02 6.28 -3.12
C ASN A 129 -24.46 7.69 -3.03
N GLY A 130 -23.30 7.93 -3.66
CA GLY A 130 -22.64 9.22 -3.60
C GLY A 130 -21.89 9.52 -4.90
N LEU A 131 -21.81 10.80 -5.24
CA LEU A 131 -20.80 11.27 -6.19
C LEU A 131 -19.50 11.44 -5.43
N VAL A 132 -18.44 10.81 -5.92
CA VAL A 132 -17.10 10.98 -5.39
C VAL A 132 -16.23 11.56 -6.50
N THR A 133 -15.66 12.72 -6.23
CA THR A 133 -14.66 13.34 -7.09
C THR A 133 -13.28 12.99 -6.54
N ILE A 134 -12.42 12.47 -7.41
CA ILE A 134 -11.00 12.26 -7.13
C ILE A 134 -10.18 13.08 -8.12
N TYR A 135 -9.10 13.67 -7.60
CA TYR A 135 -8.17 14.52 -8.34
C TYR A 135 -6.95 13.68 -8.67
N LYS A 136 -6.68 13.48 -9.96
CA LYS A 136 -5.61 12.59 -10.42
C LYS A 136 -4.48 13.41 -11.02
N ILE A 137 -3.27 13.25 -10.51
CA ILE A 137 -2.07 13.75 -11.18
C ILE A 137 -1.54 12.63 -12.07
N VAL A 138 -1.53 12.85 -13.37
CA VAL A 138 -1.03 11.89 -14.36
C VAL A 138 0.31 12.37 -14.89
N LEU A 139 1.34 11.57 -14.71
CA LEU A 139 2.65 11.77 -15.32
C LEU A 139 2.67 11.00 -16.62
N LEU A 140 2.99 11.69 -17.71
CA LEU A 140 3.06 11.11 -19.03
C LEU A 140 4.51 11.14 -19.53
N ALA A 141 4.97 9.98 -19.98
CA ALA A 141 6.32 9.76 -20.48
C ALA A 141 6.24 9.12 -21.87
N ASN A 142 6.91 9.71 -22.85
CA ASN A 142 6.89 9.27 -24.25
C ASN A 142 5.47 9.13 -24.81
N GLY A 143 4.57 10.06 -24.46
CA GLY A 143 3.15 10.02 -24.86
C GLY A 143 2.30 8.91 -24.22
N ALA A 144 2.84 8.14 -23.27
CA ALA A 144 2.12 7.10 -22.52
C ALA A 144 1.96 7.46 -21.05
N LYS A 145 0.89 6.96 -20.42
CA LYS A 145 0.64 7.16 -18.98
C LYS A 145 1.66 6.34 -18.19
N PHE A 146 2.53 7.02 -17.46
CA PHE A 146 3.53 6.39 -16.62
C PHE A 146 3.03 6.19 -15.19
N LEU A 147 2.54 7.27 -14.56
CA LEU A 147 2.13 7.25 -13.16
C LEU A 147 0.84 8.04 -12.94
N VAL A 148 -0.02 7.54 -12.06
CA VAL A 148 -1.24 8.23 -11.64
C VAL A 148 -1.28 8.30 -10.12
N LEU A 149 -1.33 9.52 -9.59
CA LEU A 149 -1.47 9.79 -8.16
C LEU A 149 -2.88 10.28 -7.88
N ASP A 150 -3.63 9.56 -7.06
CA ASP A 150 -5.02 9.88 -6.71
C ASP A 150 -5.09 10.69 -5.40
N TYR A 151 -5.77 11.85 -5.41
CA TYR A 151 -6.01 12.72 -4.26
C TYR A 151 -7.51 12.92 -4.04
N THR A 152 -7.91 13.05 -2.78
CA THR A 152 -9.33 13.31 -2.41
C THR A 152 -9.66 14.79 -2.39
N GLN A 153 -8.68 15.67 -2.13
CA GLN A 153 -8.86 17.12 -2.09
C GLN A 153 -8.08 17.80 -3.21
N GLU A 154 -8.69 18.79 -3.84
CA GLU A 154 -8.09 19.57 -4.92
C GLU A 154 -6.82 20.30 -4.47
N ARG A 155 -6.88 20.93 -3.28
CA ARG A 155 -5.78 21.72 -2.73
C ARG A 155 -4.51 20.88 -2.56
N ASP A 156 -4.68 19.65 -2.07
CA ASP A 156 -3.58 18.71 -1.89
C ASP A 156 -3.01 18.26 -3.24
N ALA A 157 -3.88 18.03 -4.23
CA ALA A 157 -3.48 17.66 -5.59
C ALA A 157 -2.70 18.79 -6.27
N VAL A 158 -3.16 20.04 -6.18
CA VAL A 158 -2.48 21.20 -6.75
C VAL A 158 -1.12 21.42 -6.10
N LYS A 159 -1.05 21.35 -4.76
CA LYS A 159 0.22 21.49 -4.04
C LYS A 159 1.20 20.37 -4.42
N ALA A 160 0.74 19.13 -4.52
CA ALA A 160 1.58 18.02 -4.94
C ALA A 160 2.04 18.18 -6.40
N LEU A 161 1.17 18.66 -7.29
CA LEU A 161 1.52 18.93 -8.68
C LEU A 161 2.67 19.94 -8.78
N GLU A 162 2.62 21.02 -8.01
CA GLU A 162 3.69 22.02 -7.95
C GLU A 162 5.00 21.43 -7.41
N GLU A 163 4.95 20.65 -6.32
CA GLU A 163 6.14 19.99 -5.76
C GLU A 163 6.78 19.02 -6.78
N ILE A 164 5.96 18.27 -7.52
CA ILE A 164 6.44 17.31 -8.53
C ILE A 164 7.03 18.04 -9.74
N LYS A 165 6.39 19.12 -10.22
CA LYS A 165 6.90 19.97 -11.30
C LYS A 165 8.29 20.51 -10.97
N ILE A 166 8.47 21.05 -9.77
CA ILE A 166 9.76 21.53 -9.28
C ILE A 166 10.79 20.39 -9.21
N GLY A 167 10.39 19.21 -8.72
CA GLY A 167 11.28 18.05 -8.63
C GLY A 167 11.77 17.55 -9.99
N ILE A 168 10.87 17.48 -10.97
CA ILE A 168 11.18 16.98 -12.31
C ILE A 168 11.86 18.06 -13.17
N GLY A 169 11.62 19.34 -12.90
CA GLY A 169 12.24 20.47 -13.61
C GLY A 169 11.44 20.96 -14.83
N ILE A 170 10.11 20.98 -14.72
CA ILE A 170 9.13 21.41 -15.75
C ILE A 170 8.09 22.36 -15.16
#